data_AF-A0A3C0JKP2-F1
#
_entry.id   AF-A0A3C0JKP2-F1
#
_cell.length_a   1.000
_cell.length_b   1.000
_cell.length_c   1.000
_cell.angle_alpha   90.00
_cell.angle_beta   90.00
_cell.angle_gamma   90.00
#
_symmetry.space_group_name_H-M   'P 1'
#
loop_
_entity.id
_entity.type
_entity.pdbx_description
1 polymer ?
#
loop_
_entity_poly.entity_id
_entity_poly.type
_entity_poly.pdbx_seq_one_letter_code
_entity_poly.pdbx_strand_id
1 'polypeptide(L)'
;MSWFEKLIPSGIKLSGKTKGSVPEGLWCKCDGCQSVLYKTDLESNFHVCPKCNHHQRLSGRARLELFLDEEGREEIGANVRAQDPLKFKDSKKYKD
;
A
#
# COMPACT_ATOMS: atom_id res chain seq x y z
N MET A 1 23.62 30.86 -40.24
CA MET A 1 24.89 30.54 -39.54
C MET A 1 24.65 30.65 -38.03
N SER A 2 23.90 29.70 -37.46
CA SER A 2 23.63 29.68 -36.02
C SER A 2 24.82 29.03 -35.32
N TRP A 3 25.72 29.86 -34.78
CA TRP A 3 26.92 29.41 -34.07
C TRP A 3 26.61 28.56 -32.82
N PHE A 4 25.36 28.60 -32.35
CA PHE A 4 24.85 27.90 -31.18
C PHE A 4 24.77 26.37 -31.38
N GLU A 5 24.58 25.89 -32.62
CA GLU A 5 24.49 24.45 -32.91
C GLU A 5 25.84 23.72 -32.79
N LYS A 6 26.96 24.46 -32.75
CA LYS A 6 28.32 23.89 -32.63
C LYS A 6 28.73 23.51 -31.20
N LEU A 7 27.90 23.81 -30.19
CA LEU A 7 28.24 23.59 -28.78
C LEU A 7 27.61 22.33 -28.16
N ILE A 8 26.82 21.56 -28.91
CA ILE A 8 26.21 20.32 -28.39
C ILE A 8 27.11 19.14 -28.74
N PRO A 9 27.80 18.50 -27.77
CA PRO A 9 28.61 17.32 -28.06
C PRO A 9 27.69 16.18 -28.50
N SER A 10 27.90 15.67 -29.71
CA SER A 10 27.18 14.56 -30.33
C SER A 10 27.54 13.19 -29.72
N GLY A 11 27.61 13.11 -28.40
CA GLY A 11 28.27 11.99 -27.71
C GLY A 11 27.74 11.60 -26.34
N ILE A 12 26.69 12.22 -25.81
CA ILE A 12 26.07 11.71 -24.57
C ILE A 12 25.13 10.57 -24.94
N LYS A 13 25.71 9.38 -25.11
CA LYS A 13 24.94 8.13 -25.07
C LYS A 13 24.47 7.94 -23.62
N LEU A 14 23.28 8.45 -23.31
CA LEU A 14 22.51 8.00 -22.16
C LEU A 14 22.18 6.52 -22.43
N SER A 15 23.11 5.62 -22.08
CA SER A 15 22.80 4.21 -21.93
C SER A 15 21.57 4.16 -21.03
N GLY A 16 20.48 3.65 -21.59
CA GLY A 16 19.15 3.77 -21.01
C GLY A 16 19.19 3.26 -19.58
N LYS A 17 19.24 4.20 -18.63
CA LYS A 17 18.94 3.95 -17.23
C LYS A 17 17.68 3.12 -17.24
N THR A 18 17.78 1.90 -16.75
CA THR A 18 16.63 1.14 -16.30
C THR A 18 15.78 2.13 -15.52
N LYS A 19 14.61 2.49 -16.06
CA LYS A 19 13.61 3.22 -15.29
C LYS A 19 13.30 2.30 -14.13
N GLY A 20 13.96 2.51 -12.99
CA GLY A 20 13.65 1.78 -11.77
C GLY A 20 12.16 1.98 -11.57
N SER A 21 11.38 0.92 -11.77
CA SER A 21 9.95 0.98 -11.55
C SER A 21 9.80 1.29 -10.07
N VAL A 22 9.36 2.52 -9.76
CA VAL A 22 9.03 2.86 -8.38
C VAL A 22 8.02 1.81 -7.93
N PRO A 23 8.32 1.04 -6.87
CA PRO A 23 7.40 0.03 -6.38
C PRO A 23 6.04 0.68 -6.10
N GLU A 24 4.98 0.12 -6.68
CA GLU A 24 3.62 0.57 -6.39
C GLU A 24 3.32 0.35 -4.90
N GLY A 25 2.54 1.25 -4.30
CA GLY A 25 2.09 1.12 -2.90
C GLY A 25 3.05 1.67 -1.83
N LEU A 26 4.14 2.34 -2.21
CA LEU A 26 5.02 3.04 -1.26
C LEU A 26 4.36 4.26 -0.59
N TRP A 27 3.39 4.87 -1.26
CA TRP A 27 2.71 6.07 -0.81
C TRP A 27 1.23 5.80 -0.60
N CYS A 28 0.69 6.36 0.48
CA CYS A 28 -0.74 6.32 0.78
C CYS A 28 -1.24 7.72 1.14
N LYS A 29 -2.54 7.93 0.96
CA LYS A 29 -3.21 9.19 1.30
C LYS A 29 -3.88 9.05 2.66
N CYS A 30 -3.83 10.09 3.48
CA CYS A 30 -4.58 10.14 4.72
C CYS A 30 -6.04 10.52 4.47
N ASP A 31 -6.99 9.74 5.00
CA ASP A 31 -8.42 10.06 4.88
C ASP A 31 -8.81 11.31 5.68
N GLY A 32 -8.13 11.58 6.79
CA GLY A 32 -8.38 12.75 7.66
C GLY A 32 -7.85 14.08 7.11
N CYS A 33 -6.56 14.16 6.76
CA CYS A 33 -5.91 15.42 6.34
C CYS A 33 -5.45 15.45 4.88
N GLN A 34 -5.73 14.39 4.11
CA GLN A 34 -5.42 14.30 2.67
C GLN A 34 -3.93 14.35 2.32
N SER A 35 -3.04 14.31 3.33
CA SER A 35 -1.60 14.32 3.12
C SER A 35 -1.11 13.01 2.50
N VAL A 36 -0.10 13.10 1.63
CA VAL A 36 0.66 11.95 1.18
C VAL A 36 1.59 11.50 2.31
N LEU A 37 1.54 10.21 2.63
CA LEU A 37 2.30 9.54 3.68
C LEU A 37 3.08 8.37 3.07
N TYR A 38 4.28 8.11 3.59
CA TYR A 38 5.01 6.92 3.24
C TYR A 38 4.41 5.73 4.00
N LYS A 39 4.20 4.61 3.31
CA LYS A 39 3.46 3.47 3.87
C LYS A 39 4.20 2.83 5.05
N THR A 40 5.52 2.72 4.98
CA THR A 40 6.33 2.14 6.07
C THR A 40 6.34 3.01 7.33
N ASP A 41 6.30 4.34 7.17
CA ASP A 41 6.16 5.27 8.30
C ASP A 41 4.78 5.12 8.96
N LEU A 42 3.74 4.90 8.14
CA LEU A 42 2.39 4.66 8.64
C LEU A 42 2.28 3.32 9.37
N GLU A 43 2.90 2.26 8.86
CA GLU A 43 2.94 0.92 9.47
C GLU A 43 3.70 0.94 10.80
N SER A 44 4.87 1.58 10.85
CA SER A 44 5.64 1.73 12.09
C SER A 44 4.93 2.59 13.15
N ASN A 45 4.05 3.50 12.72
CA ASN A 45 3.19 4.29 13.61
C ASN A 45 1.79 3.68 13.81
N PHE A 46 1.65 2.36 13.69
CA PHE A 46 0.41 1.62 13.99
C PHE A 46 -0.83 2.11 13.22
N HIS A 47 -0.62 2.52 11.97
CA HIS A 47 -1.65 3.09 11.10
C HIS A 47 -2.28 4.40 11.62
N VAL A 48 -1.54 5.17 12.43
CA VAL A 48 -1.95 6.51 12.87
C VAL A 48 -1.23 7.56 12.02
N CYS A 49 -1.98 8.52 11.48
CA CYS A 49 -1.39 9.59 10.68
C CYS A 49 -0.53 10.52 11.56
N PRO A 50 0.78 10.67 11.27
CA PRO A 50 1.67 11.49 12.10
C PRO A 50 1.38 12.99 12.00
N LYS A 51 0.62 13.43 11.00
CA LYS A 51 0.31 14.85 10.77
C LYS A 51 -0.99 15.33 11.44
N CYS A 52 -1.99 14.46 11.55
CA CYS A 52 -3.31 14.85 12.07
C CYS A 52 -3.89 13.90 13.11
N ASN A 53 -3.13 12.87 13.51
CA ASN A 53 -3.53 11.87 14.48
C ASN A 53 -4.79 11.05 14.10
N HIS A 54 -5.19 11.08 12.82
CA HIS A 54 -6.28 10.27 12.32
C HIS A 54 -5.87 8.79 12.26
N HIS A 55 -6.71 7.92 12.81
CA HIS A 55 -6.52 6.48 12.78
C HIS A 55 -7.01 5.91 11.44
N GLN A 56 -6.07 5.48 10.61
CA GLN A 56 -6.36 4.86 9.33
C GLN A 56 -6.85 3.42 9.53
N ARG A 57 -7.44 2.85 8.48
CA ARG A 57 -7.85 1.44 8.49
C ARG A 57 -6.66 0.52 8.79
N LEU A 58 -6.87 -0.41 9.71
CA LEU A 58 -5.97 -1.51 10.04
C LEU A 58 -6.71 -2.83 9.82
N SER A 59 -6.05 -3.84 9.25
CA SER A 59 -6.66 -5.16 9.09
C SER A 59 -6.86 -5.82 10.46
N GLY A 60 -7.87 -6.71 10.56
CA GLY A 60 -8.11 -7.43 11.81
C GLY A 60 -6.89 -8.25 12.26
N ARG A 61 -6.14 -8.81 11.30
CA ARG A 61 -4.93 -9.59 11.58
C ARG A 61 -3.79 -8.74 12.14
N ALA A 62 -3.49 -7.63 11.47
CA ALA A 62 -2.47 -6.69 11.95
C ALA A 62 -2.85 -6.11 13.32
N ARG A 63 -4.14 -5.87 13.59
CA ARG A 63 -4.60 -5.42 14.92
C ARG A 63 -4.27 -6.44 16.01
N LEU A 64 -4.49 -7.73 15.77
CA LEU A 64 -4.19 -8.79 16.73
C LEU A 64 -2.69 -8.89 17.00
N GLU A 65 -1.86 -8.76 15.95
CA GLU A 65 -0.41 -8.78 16.07
C GLU A 65 0.15 -7.62 16.92
N LEU A 66 -0.47 -6.45 16.83
CA LEU A 66 -0.11 -5.27 17.63
C LEU A 66 -0.61 -5.33 19.08
N PHE A 67 -1.72 -6.04 19.32
CA PHE A 67 -2.41 -6.00 20.62
C PHE A 67 -2.02 -7.15 21.56
N LEU A 68 -1.83 -8.35 21.02
CA LEU A 68 -1.49 -9.53 21.80
C LEU A 68 0.03 -9.64 21.96
N ASP A 69 0.51 -10.35 22.99
CA ASP A 69 1.93 -10.73 23.08
C ASP A 69 2.22 -11.84 22.06
N GLU A 70 3.45 -11.92 21.53
CA GLU A 70 3.82 -12.87 20.47
C GLU A 70 3.63 -14.34 20.89
N GLU A 71 3.92 -14.65 22.14
CA GLU A 71 3.83 -16.01 22.68
C GLU A 71 2.41 -16.33 23.19
N GLY A 72 2.00 -17.59 23.04
CA GLY A 72 0.70 -18.07 23.53
C GLY A 72 -0.50 -17.69 22.66
N ARG A 73 -0.28 -17.17 21.45
CA ARG A 73 -1.36 -16.89 20.48
C ARG A 73 -1.88 -18.17 19.85
N GLU A 74 -3.20 -18.33 19.85
CA GLU A 74 -3.90 -19.40 19.14
C GLU A 74 -5.06 -18.81 18.32
N GLU A 75 -5.15 -19.18 17.04
CA GLU A 75 -6.29 -18.76 16.21
C GLU A 75 -7.51 -19.63 16.49
N ILE A 76 -8.59 -18.99 16.90
CA ILE A 76 -9.88 -19.65 17.11
C ILE A 76 -10.69 -19.62 15.81
N GLY A 77 -11.17 -20.78 15.38
CA GLY A 77 -12.11 -20.87 14.26
C GLY A 77 -11.50 -20.72 12.87
N ALA A 78 -10.21 -21.02 12.68
CA ALA A 78 -9.51 -20.94 11.40
C ALA A 78 -10.22 -21.67 10.23
N ASN A 79 -11.01 -22.70 10.55
CA ASN A 79 -11.75 -23.50 9.56
C ASN A 79 -13.17 -22.98 9.27
N VAL A 80 -13.61 -21.91 9.92
CA VAL A 80 -14.94 -21.33 9.71
C VAL A 80 -14.96 -20.58 8.37
N ARG A 81 -15.89 -20.94 7.49
CA ARG A 81 -16.02 -20.34 6.16
C ARG A 81 -17.46 -19.93 5.87
N ALA A 82 -17.61 -18.87 5.09
CA ALA A 82 -18.91 -18.41 4.63
C ALA A 82 -19.59 -19.46 3.73
N GLN A 83 -20.82 -19.81 4.07
CA GLN A 83 -21.70 -20.64 3.25
C GLN A 83 -22.80 -19.78 2.65
N ASP A 84 -23.32 -20.19 1.49
CA ASP A 84 -24.42 -19.51 0.83
C ASP A 84 -25.66 -20.41 0.87
N PRO A 85 -26.40 -20.44 2.00
CA PRO A 85 -27.57 -21.29 2.14
C PRO A 85 -28.74 -20.81 1.25
N LEU A 86 -28.72 -19.53 0.86
CA LEU A 86 -29.78 -18.90 0.06
C LEU A 86 -29.54 -19.05 -1.45
N LYS A 87 -28.37 -19.54 -1.87
CA LYS A 87 -27.93 -19.58 -3.28
C LYS A 87 -28.11 -18.21 -3.94
N PHE A 88 -27.80 -17.15 -3.20
CA PHE A 88 -28.13 -15.79 -3.57
C PHE A 88 -27.31 -15.35 -4.80
N LYS A 89 -27.97 -14.69 -5.75
CA LYS A 89 -27.34 -14.14 -6.95
C LYS A 89 -27.57 -12.64 -6.99
N ASP A 90 -26.48 -11.89 -6.85
CA ASP A 90 -26.44 -10.48 -7.23
C ASP A 90 -25.99 -10.36 -8.70
N SER A 91 -25.72 -9.14 -9.17
CA SER A 91 -25.16 -8.82 -10.49
C SER A 91 -23.92 -9.64 -10.85
N LYS A 92 -23.14 -10.07 -9.84
CA LYS A 92 -22.13 -11.13 -9.92
C LYS A 92 -22.32 -12.10 -8.76
N LYS A 93 -21.91 -13.36 -8.94
CA LYS A 93 -21.92 -14.32 -7.84
C LYS A 93 -20.82 -13.95 -6.82
N TYR A 94 -21.13 -14.12 -5.54
CA TYR A 94 -20.18 -13.89 -4.45
C TYR A 94 -19.07 -14.95 -4.34
N LYS A 95 -19.18 -16.06 -5.09
CA LYS A 95 -18.31 -17.25 -4.97
C LYS A 95 -17.54 -17.60 -6.26
N ASP A 96 -17.30 -16.62 -7.14
CA ASP A 96 -16.35 -16.79 -8.25
C ASP A 96 -15.03 -16.06 -7.95
#